data_AF-A0A7C4EIE2-F1
#
_entry.id   AF-A0A7C4EIE2-F1
#
_cell.length_a   1.000
_cell.length_b   1.000
_cell.length_c   1.000
_cell.angle_alpha   90.00
_cell.angle_beta   90.00
_cell.angle_gamma   90.00
#
_symmetry.space_group_name_H-M   'P 1'
#
loop_
_entity.id
_entity.type
_entity.pdbx_description
1 polymer ?
#
loop_
_entity_poly.entity_id
_entity_poly.type
_entity_poly.pdbx_seq_one_letter_code
_entity_poly.pdbx_strand_id
1 'polypeptide(L)'
;MNACPDHNEMAAFLDSLLSPERTRALREHVRRCRACALALEELCELLDLTWRGPDLESPEQTHQHGGGRDGAGVRRAPGHTLHVQ
;
A
#
# COMPACT_ATOMS: atom_id res chain seq x y z
N MET A 1 -31.61 6.26 4.22
CA MET A 1 -31.11 6.53 2.86
C MET A 1 -29.94 7.50 3.00
N ASN A 2 -28.69 7.01 2.94
CA ASN A 2 -27.55 7.91 2.83
C ASN A 2 -27.40 8.22 1.34
N ALA A 3 -27.80 9.43 0.93
CA ALA A 3 -27.62 9.89 -0.43
C ALA A 3 -26.13 9.78 -0.81
N CYS A 4 -25.87 9.36 -2.05
CA CYS A 4 -24.50 9.34 -2.56
C CYS A 4 -23.96 10.78 -2.64
N PRO A 5 -22.69 11.01 -2.28
CA PRO A 5 -22.05 12.30 -2.48
C PRO A 5 -22.01 12.67 -3.96
N ASP A 6 -22.04 13.98 -4.24
CA ASP A 6 -22.02 14.52 -5.59
C ASP A 6 -20.58 14.56 -6.15
N HIS A 7 -20.43 14.70 -7.48
CA HIS A 7 -19.10 14.69 -8.12
C HIS A 7 -18.19 15.80 -7.59
N ASN A 8 -18.74 16.97 -7.27
CA ASN A 8 -17.98 18.07 -6.71
C ASN A 8 -17.44 17.74 -5.30
N GLU A 9 -18.23 17.04 -4.48
CA GLU A 9 -17.80 16.61 -3.14
C GLU A 9 -16.73 15.52 -3.24
N MET A 10 -16.86 14.60 -4.22
CA MET A 10 -15.85 13.58 -4.52
C MET A 10 -14.54 14.19 -5.03
N ALA A 11 -14.58 15.22 -5.90
CA ALA A 11 -13.38 15.94 -6.33
C ALA A 11 -12.70 16.68 -5.17
N ALA A 12 -13.47 17.37 -4.32
CA ALA A 12 -12.95 18.06 -3.14
C ALA A 12 -12.34 17.08 -2.11
N PHE A 13 -12.84 15.86 -2.05
CA PHE A 13 -12.26 14.79 -1.24
C PHE A 13 -10.88 14.36 -1.74
N LEU A 14 -10.70 14.25 -3.06
CA LEU A 14 -9.42 13.90 -3.69
C LEU A 14 -8.39 15.03 -3.55
N ASP A 15 -8.83 16.28 -3.65
CA ASP A 15 -7.98 17.47 -3.49
C ASP A 15 -7.69 17.81 -2.00
N SER A 16 -8.20 17.02 -1.06
CA SER A 16 -8.10 17.28 0.40
C SER A 16 -8.67 18.63 0.84
N LEU A 17 -9.60 19.20 0.06
CA LEU A 17 -10.31 20.45 0.36
C LEU A 17 -11.49 20.27 1.31
N LEU A 18 -11.89 19.03 1.58
CA LEU A 18 -12.94 18.74 2.55
C LEU A 18 -12.43 18.86 3.99
N SER A 19 -13.31 19.38 4.85
CA SER A 19 -13.09 19.37 6.30
C SER A 19 -12.87 17.93 6.81
N PRO A 20 -12.07 17.73 7.87
CA PRO A 20 -11.74 16.39 8.38
C PRO A 20 -12.97 15.53 8.73
N GLU A 21 -14.04 16.16 9.24
CA GLU A 21 -15.31 15.48 9.52
C GLU A 21 -15.98 14.95 8.23
N ARG A 22 -15.97 15.75 7.17
CA ARG A 22 -16.52 15.39 5.85
C ARG A 22 -15.69 14.31 5.18
N THR A 23 -14.37 14.44 5.22
CA THR A 23 -13.43 13.43 4.71
C THR A 23 -13.67 12.07 5.38
N ARG A 24 -13.90 12.05 6.71
CA ARG A 24 -14.19 10.80 7.43
C ARG A 24 -15.54 10.20 7.02
N ALA A 25 -16.58 11.03 6.91
CA ALA A 25 -17.91 10.57 6.50
C ALA A 25 -17.90 10.01 5.07
N LEU A 26 -17.22 10.69 4.14
CA LEU A 26 -17.10 10.25 2.75
C LEU A 26 -16.30 8.95 2.64
N ARG A 27 -15.20 8.84 3.40
CA ARG A 27 -14.41 7.61 3.51
C ARG A 27 -15.24 6.43 4.02
N GLU A 28 -16.06 6.62 5.04
CA GLU A 28 -16.95 5.57 5.54
C GLU A 28 -18.03 5.20 4.52
N HIS A 29 -18.57 6.20 3.82
CA HIS A 29 -19.57 5.98 2.77
C HIS A 29 -19.01 5.12 1.64
N VAL A 30 -17.84 5.46 1.09
CA VAL A 30 -17.25 4.75 -0.06
C VAL A 30 -16.84 3.32 0.29
N ARG A 31 -16.60 3.01 1.57
CA ARG A 31 -16.43 1.62 2.05
C ARG A 31 -17.70 0.79 1.96
N ARG A 32 -18.87 1.42 2.08
CA ARG A 32 -20.18 0.76 2.07
C ARG A 32 -20.90 0.89 0.72
N CYS A 33 -20.49 1.84 -0.11
CA CYS A 33 -21.12 2.14 -1.39
C CYS A 33 -20.14 1.88 -2.54
N ARG A 34 -20.31 0.73 -3.21
CA ARG A 34 -19.48 0.35 -4.36
C ARG A 34 -19.58 1.33 -5.52
N ALA A 35 -20.75 1.93 -5.75
CA ALA A 35 -20.93 2.92 -6.80
C ALA A 35 -20.05 4.15 -6.58
N CYS A 36 -19.96 4.64 -5.34
CA CYS A 36 -19.12 5.79 -5.00
C CYS A 36 -17.63 5.45 -4.99
N ALA A 37 -17.26 4.20 -4.68
CA ALA A 37 -15.88 3.74 -4.82
C ALA A 37 -15.44 3.79 -6.30
N LEU A 38 -16.26 3.24 -7.21
CA LEU A 38 -15.98 3.26 -8.65
C LEU A 38 -15.94 4.68 -9.21
N ALA A 39 -16.86 5.55 -8.79
CA ALA A 39 -16.86 6.95 -9.21
C ALA A 39 -15.58 7.69 -8.79
N LEU A 40 -15.05 7.42 -7.59
CA LEU A 40 -13.77 7.98 -7.15
C LEU A 40 -12.58 7.43 -7.94
N GLU A 41 -12.59 6.15 -8.30
CA GLU A 41 -11.54 5.56 -9.15
C GLU A 41 -11.52 6.25 -10.52
N GLU A 42 -12.68 6.39 -11.17
CA GLU A 42 -12.79 7.07 -12.47
C GLU A 42 -12.34 8.55 -12.39
N LEU A 43 -12.74 9.27 -11.34
CA LEU A 43 -12.29 10.63 -11.08
C LEU A 43 -10.77 10.73 -10.90
N CYS A 44 -10.14 9.73 -10.28
CA CYS A 44 -8.70 9.72 -10.11
C CYS A 44 -7.94 9.46 -11.39
N GLU A 45 -8.45 8.56 -12.24
CA GLU A 45 -7.90 8.36 -13.58
C GLU A 45 -7.99 9.65 -14.41
N LEU A 46 -9.10 10.39 -14.29
CA LEU A 46 -9.29 11.65 -15.01
C LEU A 46 -8.38 12.79 -14.50
N LEU A 47 -8.06 12.81 -13.21
CA LEU A 47 -7.27 13.87 -12.58
C LEU A 47 -5.78 13.53 -12.45
N ASP A 48 -5.35 12.35 -12.91
CA ASP A 48 -3.99 11.81 -12.74
C ASP A 48 -3.56 11.79 -11.25
N LEU A 49 -4.50 11.47 -10.36
CA LEU A 49 -4.29 11.46 -8.92
C LEU A 49 -4.06 10.03 -8.40
N THR A 50 -3.17 9.91 -7.42
CA THR A 50 -2.89 8.64 -6.75
C THR A 50 -3.87 8.38 -5.60
N TRP A 51 -5.10 7.97 -5.92
CA TRP A 51 -6.04 7.47 -4.91
C TRP A 51 -5.76 6.02 -4.55
N ARG A 52 -5.45 5.80 -3.27
CA ARG A 52 -5.11 4.48 -2.71
C ARG A 52 -6.32 3.75 -2.10
N GLY A 53 -7.53 4.06 -2.57
CA GLY A 53 -8.75 3.44 -2.07
C GLY A 53 -9.05 3.78 -0.59
N PRO A 54 -10.24 3.42 -0.07
CA PRO A 54 -10.54 3.56 1.34
C PRO A 54 -9.91 2.39 2.12
N ASP A 55 -8.59 2.29 2.09
CA ASP A 55 -7.81 1.41 2.95
C ASP A 55 -8.26 -0.06 2.85
N LEU A 56 -7.89 -0.69 1.73
CA LEU A 56 -7.45 -2.07 1.75
C LEU A 56 -5.96 -2.04 2.16
N GLU A 57 -5.63 -1.64 3.40
CA GLU A 57 -4.32 -2.02 3.94
C GLU A 57 -4.30 -3.55 4.00
N SER A 58 -3.66 -4.13 2.98
CA SER A 58 -3.10 -5.47 3.01
C SER A 58 -2.33 -5.63 4.33
N PRO A 59 -2.71 -6.57 5.21
CA PRO A 59 -2.01 -6.80 6.47
C PRO A 59 -0.63 -7.47 6.32
N GLU A 60 0.11 -7.25 5.23
CA GLU A 60 1.36 -7.97 4.96
C GLU A 60 2.46 -7.13 4.31
N GLN A 61 2.76 -5.97 4.89
CA GLN A 61 4.13 -5.46 4.80
C GLN A 61 4.99 -6.17 5.85
N THR A 62 5.35 -7.44 5.60
CA THR A 62 6.45 -8.05 6.36
C THR A 62 7.73 -7.36 5.90
N HIS A 63 8.17 -6.36 6.66
CA HIS A 63 9.55 -5.89 6.65
C HIS A 63 10.46 -7.11 6.86
N GLN A 64 10.92 -7.73 5.77
CA GLN A 64 11.95 -8.75 5.85
C GLN A 64 13.27 -8.06 6.15
N HIS A 65 13.54 -7.96 7.44
CA HIS A 65 14.84 -7.72 8.02
C HIS A 65 15.66 -9.02 7.88
N GLY A 66 16.65 -9.03 6.97
CA GLY A 66 17.73 -10.01 6.95
C GLY A 66 18.96 -9.31 6.36
N GLY A 67 19.99 -8.92 7.10
CA GLY A 67 20.54 -9.50 8.31
C GLY A 67 21.73 -10.40 7.95
N GLY A 68 22.94 -9.83 7.92
CA GLY A 68 24.21 -10.55 7.80
C GLY A 68 25.11 -9.98 6.71
N ARG A 69 25.75 -8.81 6.90
CA ARG A 69 27.07 -8.64 7.51
C ARG A 69 28.13 -9.61 6.98
N ASP A 70 29.01 -8.99 6.22
CA ASP A 70 30.39 -9.29 5.92
C ASP A 70 31.08 -10.20 6.96
N GLY A 71 31.66 -11.28 6.43
CA GLY A 71 32.56 -12.16 7.16
C GLY A 71 33.68 -12.63 6.24
N ALA A 72 34.59 -11.71 5.91
CA ALA A 72 35.90 -12.07 5.39
C ALA A 72 36.60 -13.04 6.37
N GLY A 73 37.03 -14.19 5.89
CA GLY A 73 37.62 -15.24 6.71
C GLY A 73 38.49 -16.19 5.89
N VAL A 74 39.59 -15.67 5.34
CA VAL A 74 40.79 -16.42 4.96
C VAL A 74 41.09 -17.56 5.94
N ARG A 75 41.34 -18.80 5.47
CA ARG A 75 42.44 -19.68 5.95
C ARG A 75 42.85 -20.74 4.90
N ARG A 76 44.16 -20.89 4.80
CA ARG A 76 45.00 -21.81 3.99
C ARG A 76 44.73 -23.31 4.24
N ALA A 77 45.13 -24.12 3.25
CA ALA A 77 45.34 -25.57 3.29
C ALA A 77 46.30 -26.04 4.42
N PRO A 78 46.30 -27.34 4.79
CA PRO A 78 47.29 -28.25 4.20
C PRO A 78 46.84 -29.73 4.02
N GLY A 79 47.52 -30.43 3.09
CA GLY A 79 48.19 -31.72 3.36
C GLY A 79 47.38 -33.01 3.56
N HIS A 80 47.57 -33.95 2.61
CA HIS A 80 47.69 -35.41 2.76
C HIS A 80 46.73 -36.18 3.68
N THR A 81 46.03 -37.17 3.12
CA THR A 81 46.00 -38.55 3.68
C THR A 81 45.75 -39.56 2.55
N LEU A 82 46.57 -40.61 2.53
CA LEU A 82 46.47 -41.79 1.67
C LEU A 82 45.14 -42.54 1.87
N HIS A 83 44.65 -43.21 0.83
CA HIS A 83 43.99 -44.50 1.06
C HIS A 83 44.30 -45.50 -0.06
N VAL A 84 44.52 -46.73 0.40
CA VAL A 84 45.00 -47.93 -0.29
C VAL A 84 43.84 -48.89 -0.48
N GLN A 85 43.74 -49.50 -1.67
CA GLN A 85 43.69 -50.97 -1.88
C GLN A 85 43.56 -51.26 -3.37
#